data_AF-A0A953KNA2-F1
#
_entry.id   AF-A0A953KNA2-F1
#
_cell.length_a   1.000
_cell.length_b   1.000
_cell.length_c   1.000
_cell.angle_alpha   90.00
_cell.angle_beta   90.00
_cell.angle_gamma   90.00
#
_symmetry.space_group_name_H-M   'P 1'
#
loop_
_entity.id
_entity.type
_entity.pdbx_description
1 polymer ?
#
loop_
_entity_poly.entity_id
_entity_poly.type
_entity_poly.pdbx_seq_one_letter_code
_entity_poly.pdbx_strand_id
1 'polypeptide(L)' 'MEEIITRSKYEYIDRDLSWLNFNYRVLQEAKDPHVRLLERIKFFAIFSS' A
#
# COMPACT_ATOMS: atom_id res chain seq x y z
N MET A 1 -33.05 20.07 15.81
CA MET A 1 -32.07 19.69 16.84
C MET A 1 -31.11 18.75 16.14
N GLU A 2 -29.94 19.27 15.76
CA GLU A 2 -28.95 18.59 14.94
C GLU A 2 -28.17 17.59 15.79
N GLU A 3 -28.28 16.29 15.52
CA GLU A 3 -27.27 15.33 15.95
C GLU A 3 -26.08 15.48 14.99
N ILE A 4 -25.09 16.25 15.44
CA ILE A 4 -23.78 16.32 14.82
C ILE A 4 -23.14 14.94 14.99
N ILE A 5 -23.30 14.09 13.99
CA ILE A 5 -22.57 12.82 13.88
C ILE A 5 -21.10 13.19 13.85
N THR A 6 -20.42 13.03 14.98
CA THR A 6 -18.97 13.14 15.03
C THR A 6 -18.44 11.93 14.26
N ARG A 7 -18.17 12.10 12.95
CA ARG A 7 -17.39 11.10 12.22
C ARG A 7 -16.11 10.94 13.03
N SER A 8 -15.91 9.75 13.59
CA SER A 8 -14.63 9.31 14.12
C SER A 8 -13.55 9.84 13.19
N LYS A 9 -12.59 10.59 13.72
CA LYS A 9 -11.56 11.33 12.97
C LYS A 9 -10.69 10.41 12.08
N TYR A 10 -10.87 9.10 12.18
CA TYR A 10 -10.17 8.09 11.39
C TYR A 10 -11.18 7.12 10.78
N GLU A 11 -11.23 7.12 9.45
CA GLU A 11 -11.86 6.05 8.68
C GLU A 11 -10.88 4.89 8.62
N TYR A 12 -11.24 3.77 9.27
CA TYR A 12 -10.45 2.55 9.22
C TYR A 12 -10.69 1.85 7.88
N ILE A 13 -9.59 1.43 7.23
CA ILE A 13 -9.64 0.62 6.01
C ILE A 13 -9.48 -0.85 6.43
N ASP A 14 -10.14 -1.74 5.70
CA ASP A 14 -9.95 -3.18 5.86
C ASP A 14 -8.46 -3.55 5.79
N ARG A 15 -8.05 -4.48 6.67
CA ARG A 15 -6.65 -4.90 6.81
C ARG A 15 -6.14 -5.54 5.53
N ASP A 16 -6.92 -6.42 4.92
CA ASP A 16 -6.50 -7.19 3.76
C ASP A 16 -6.42 -6.28 2.54
N LEU A 17 -7.35 -5.33 2.41
CA LEU A 17 -7.26 -4.27 1.40
C LEU A 17 -6.03 -3.38 1.60
N SER A 18 -5.70 -3.04 2.85
CA SER A 18 -4.51 -2.26 3.17
C SER A 18 -3.22 -3.03 2.82
N TRP A 19 -3.20 -4.33 3.08
CA TRP A 19 -2.08 -5.21 2.75
C TRP A 19 -1.91 -5.41 1.24
N LEU A 20 -3.02 -5.60 0.50
CA LEU A 20 -3.01 -5.65 -0.95
C LEU A 20 -2.49 -4.34 -1.57
N ASN A 21 -2.95 -3.19 -1.05
CA ASN A 21 -2.50 -1.88 -1.52
C ASN A 21 -1.01 -1.63 -1.21
N PHE A 22 -0.50 -2.16 -0.10
CA PHE A 22 0.93 -2.18 0.18
C PHE A 22 1.71 -2.97 -0.89
N ASN A 23 1.30 -4.21 -1.17
CA ASN A 23 1.94 -5.05 -2.19
C ASN A 23 1.87 -4.44 -3.58
N TYR A 24 0.76 -3.76 -3.91
CA TYR A 24 0.64 -3.01 -5.15
C TYR A 24 1.74 -1.94 -5.28
N ARG A 25 2.01 -1.17 -4.22
CA ARG A 25 3.08 -0.15 -4.23
C ARG A 25 4.47 -0.78 -4.36
N VAL A 26 4.72 -1.92 -3.70
CA VAL A 26 5.98 -2.67 -3.87
C VAL A 26 6.21 -3.05 -5.34
N LEU A 27 5.16 -3.51 -6.03
CA LEU A 27 5.25 -3.82 -7.46
C LEU A 27 5.46 -2.60 -8.36
N GLN A 28 5.02 -1.41 -7.95
CA GLN A 28 5.32 -0.18 -8.70
C GLN A 28 6.82 0.12 -8.67
N GLU A 29 7.45 0.03 -7.49
CA GLU A 29 8.90 0.21 -7.35
C GLU A 29 9.70 -0.86 -8.13
N ALA A 30 9.19 -2.09 -8.21
CA ALA A 30 9.78 -3.15 -9.02
C ALA A 30 9.72 -2.87 -10.53
N LYS A 31 8.73 -2.08 -10.99
CA LYS A 31 8.50 -1.75 -12.41
C LYS A 31 9.18 -0.45 -12.84
N ASP A 32 9.55 0.41 -11.90
CA ASP A 32 10.12 1.72 -12.23
C ASP A 32 11.50 1.58 -12.93
N PRO A 33 11.65 2.06 -14.18
CA PRO A 33 12.93 2.02 -14.89
C PRO A 33 14.03 2.86 -14.22
N HIS A 34 13.68 3.85 -13.39
CA HIS A 34 14.63 4.69 -12.65
C HIS A 34 15.24 3.98 -11.44
N VAL A 35 14.61 2.91 -10.95
CA VAL A 35 15.15 2.06 -9.89
C VAL A 35 16.23 1.15 -10.47
N ARG A 36 17.37 1.04 -9.78
CA ARG A 36 18.49 0.19 -10.20
C ARG A 36 18.05 -1.27 -10.31
N LEU A 37 18.56 -1.99 -11.32
CA LEU A 37 18.13 -3.36 -11.62
C LEU A 37 18.13 -4.30 -10.41
N LEU A 38 19.17 -4.24 -9.57
CA LEU A 38 19.26 -5.08 -8.37
C LEU A 38 18.19 -4.75 -7.32
N GLU A 39 17.83 -3.48 -7.16
CA GLU A 39 16.78 -3.06 -6.23
C GLU A 39 15.40 -3.53 -6.71
N ARG A 40 15.15 -3.51 -8.02
CA ARG A 40 13.91 -4.08 -8.60
C ARG A 40 13.74 -5.57 -8.27
N ILE A 41 14.82 -6.34 -8.29
CA ILE A 41 14.82 -7.76 -7.91
C ILE A 41 14.48 -7.94 -6.42
N LYS A 42 14.98 -7.06 -5.55
CA LYS A 42 14.62 -7.08 -4.12
C LYS A 42 13.14 -6.78 -3.91
N PHE A 43 12.57 -5.83 -4.65
CA PHE A 43 11.13 -5.55 -4.58
C PHE A 43 10.29 -6.76 -5.04
N PHE A 44 10.73 -7.51 -6.05
CA PHE A 44 10.09 -8.79 -6.39
C PHE A 44 10.17 -9.82 -5.28
N ALA A 45 11.31 -9.93 -4.59
CA ALA A 45 11.45 -10.83 -3.45
C ALA A 45 10.54 -10.44 -2.27
N ILE A 46 10.40 -9.14 -1.99
CA ILE A 46 9.51 -8.60 -0.94
C ILE A 46 8.04 -8.86 -1.27
N PHE A 47 7.62 -8.72 -2.53
CA PHE A 47 6.25 -9.02 -2.93
C PHE A 47 5.89 -10.51 -2.80
N SER A 48 6.87 -11.40 -2.97
CA SER A 48 6.67 -12.85 -2.96
C SER A 48 6.80 -13.49 -1.57
N SER A 49 7.23 -12.74 -0.55
CA SER A 49 7.49 -13.25 0.81
C SER A 49 6.24 -13.38 1.67
#